data_AF-A0A4S9WNG9-F1
#
_entry.id   AF-A0A4S9WNG9-F1
#
_cell.length_a   1.000
_cell.length_b   1.000
_cell.length_c   1.000
_cell.angle_alpha   90.00
_cell.angle_beta   90.00
_cell.angle_gamma   90.00
#
_symmetry.space_group_name_H-M   'P 1'
#
loop_
_entity.id
_entity.type
_entity.pdbx_description
1 polymer ?
#
loop_
_entity_poly.entity_id
_entity_poly.type
_entity_poly.pdbx_seq_one_letter_code
_entity_poly.pdbx_strand_id
1 'polypeptide(L)'
;MNDCYTIHDVLIVGAGPCSLAVTARLCEETPSAIFTDEEHRRYHWIKRHGDRASIKNKRTGQTKQPKKSQTCRNYSTLVLDGTGNHWMERWNQLFKTFEISHLRSPMFFHPDPLDRDGLLSYTYEQGRDRELVEIPEARPSVTIDERDRKDYFTPSRSLFQDYCRCLVDRYGLRKDLIQQEKVQDIDFGFVPGVSETEQIFTTRSDKGVHYARSVVLAVGPGNAPAIPAGLGTADQACCHAMQIEMFPDPSVKAKLREKKDVNIVVVGGGLTSAQLTMMAIKHGAKKVFHLVRGRLRVKPFDVDLNWMGKFRNFEEASFWSADTDEAS
;
A
#
# COMPACT_ATOMS: atom_id res chain seq x y z
N MET A 1 -28.76 -18.29 25.15
CA MET A 1 -28.81 -17.67 23.81
C MET A 1 -27.46 -17.96 23.20
N ASN A 2 -27.40 -18.77 22.14
CA ASN A 2 -26.13 -19.06 21.46
C ASN A 2 -25.83 -17.85 20.56
N ASP A 3 -24.85 -17.05 20.93
CA ASP A 3 -24.34 -16.01 20.03
C ASP A 3 -23.78 -16.71 18.79
N CYS A 4 -24.32 -16.37 17.62
CA CYS A 4 -23.86 -16.91 16.35
C CYS A 4 -22.61 -16.13 15.92
N TYR A 5 -21.44 -16.72 16.13
CA TYR A 5 -20.17 -16.13 15.70
C TYR A 5 -20.01 -16.26 14.18
N THR A 6 -19.56 -15.18 13.53
CA THR A 6 -19.21 -15.21 12.11
C THR A 6 -17.74 -15.59 11.95
N ILE A 7 -17.47 -16.61 11.13
CA ILE A 7 -16.10 -17.00 10.72
C ILE A 7 -15.88 -16.47 9.31
N HIS A 8 -14.91 -15.58 9.13
CA HIS A 8 -14.52 -15.07 7.82
C HIS A 8 -13.58 -16.04 7.10
N ASP A 9 -13.59 -16.04 5.77
CA ASP A 9 -12.60 -16.80 5.01
C ASP A 9 -11.23 -16.13 5.14
N VAL A 10 -11.19 -14.80 5.04
CA VAL A 10 -9.97 -14.01 5.13
C VAL A 10 -10.17 -12.80 6.04
N LEU A 11 -9.32 -12.64 7.04
CA LEU A 11 -9.19 -11.40 7.81
C LEU A 11 -7.88 -10.71 7.44
N ILE A 12 -7.92 -9.42 7.16
CA ILE A 12 -6.73 -8.64 6.79
C ILE A 12 -6.50 -7.54 7.82
N VAL A 13 -5.28 -7.47 8.36
CA VAL A 13 -4.88 -6.44 9.33
C VAL A 13 -4.16 -5.31 8.60
N GLY A 14 -4.76 -4.13 8.59
CA GLY A 14 -4.32 -2.92 7.88
C GLY A 14 -5.11 -2.67 6.60
N ALA A 15 -5.41 -1.41 6.29
CA ALA A 15 -6.14 -0.95 5.10
C ALA A 15 -5.25 -0.12 4.14
N GLY A 16 -3.95 -0.41 4.10
CA GLY A 16 -2.98 0.22 3.22
C GLY A 16 -2.93 -0.36 1.79
N PRO A 17 -1.94 0.04 0.97
CA PRO A 17 -1.84 -0.40 -0.43
C PRO A 17 -1.68 -1.91 -0.58
N CYS A 18 -0.95 -2.57 0.34
CA CYS A 18 -0.80 -4.03 0.34
C CYS A 18 -2.16 -4.73 0.53
N SER A 19 -2.94 -4.30 1.53
CA SER A 19 -4.27 -4.85 1.79
C SER A 19 -5.25 -4.60 0.65
N LEU A 20 -5.18 -3.43 0.01
CA LEU A 20 -5.96 -3.15 -1.19
C LEU A 20 -5.59 -4.10 -2.33
N ALA A 21 -4.30 -4.38 -2.53
CA ALA A 21 -3.83 -5.33 -3.56
C ALA A 21 -4.33 -6.75 -3.30
N VAL A 22 -4.19 -7.24 -2.05
CA VAL A 22 -4.70 -8.56 -1.64
C VAL A 22 -6.20 -8.66 -1.85
N THR A 23 -6.95 -7.66 -1.38
CA THR A 23 -8.42 -7.67 -1.48
C THR A 23 -8.89 -7.59 -2.93
N ALA A 24 -8.25 -6.76 -3.75
CA ALA A 24 -8.53 -6.69 -5.18
C ALA A 24 -8.21 -8.03 -5.87
N ARG A 25 -7.10 -8.68 -5.51
CA ARG A 25 -6.70 -9.97 -6.07
C ARG A 25 -7.69 -11.07 -5.74
N LEU A 26 -8.21 -11.11 -4.50
CA LEU A 26 -9.25 -12.06 -4.07
C LEU A 26 -10.57 -11.91 -4.83
N CYS A 27 -10.76 -10.80 -5.54
CA CYS A 27 -11.92 -10.57 -6.40
C CYS A 27 -11.73 -11.04 -7.85
N GLU A 28 -10.52 -11.49 -8.23
CA GLU A 28 -10.28 -12.06 -9.56
C GLU A 28 -10.83 -13.50 -9.63
N GLU A 29 -11.22 -13.92 -10.83
CA GLU A 29 -11.77 -15.28 -11.07
C GLU A 29 -10.73 -16.37 -10.82
N THR A 30 -9.47 -16.08 -11.16
CA THR A 30 -8.33 -16.98 -11.01
C THR A 30 -7.23 -16.30 -10.22
N PRO A 31 -7.42 -16.09 -8.90
CA PRO A 31 -6.50 -15.33 -8.08
C PRO A 31 -5.11 -15.99 -7.97
N SER A 32 -5.05 -17.30 -8.14
CA SER A 32 -3.80 -18.10 -8.11
C SER A 32 -3.07 -18.16 -9.45
N ALA A 33 -3.65 -17.67 -10.55
CA ALA A 33 -3.03 -17.76 -11.86
C ALA A 33 -2.01 -16.62 -12.08
N ILE A 34 -0.76 -16.99 -12.34
CA ILE A 34 0.28 -16.06 -12.79
C ILE A 34 0.20 -16.02 -14.32
N PHE A 35 -0.57 -15.09 -14.88
CA PHE A 35 -0.64 -14.92 -16.32
C PHE A 35 0.51 -14.03 -16.82
N THR A 36 0.97 -14.30 -18.04
CA THR A 36 1.87 -13.38 -18.74
C THR A 36 1.15 -12.07 -19.11
N ASP A 37 1.89 -10.99 -19.31
CA ASP A 37 1.33 -9.68 -19.69
C ASP A 37 0.51 -9.72 -21.00
N GLU A 38 0.82 -10.66 -21.89
CA GLU A 38 0.10 -10.85 -23.16
C GLU A 38 -1.23 -11.58 -22.96
N GLU A 39 -1.25 -12.60 -22.10
CA GLU A 39 -2.45 -13.34 -21.71
C GLU A 39 -3.42 -12.46 -20.90
N HIS A 40 -2.90 -11.66 -19.96
CA HIS A 40 -3.70 -10.64 -19.26
C HIS A 40 -4.34 -9.68 -20.26
N ARG A 41 -3.57 -9.03 -21.15
CA ARG A 41 -4.12 -8.09 -22.15
C ARG A 41 -5.22 -8.72 -23.02
N ARG A 42 -5.05 -9.97 -23.46
CA ARG A 42 -6.01 -10.68 -24.30
C ARG A 42 -7.29 -11.05 -23.53
N TYR A 43 -7.14 -11.55 -22.30
CA TYR A 43 -8.28 -11.82 -21.41
C TYR A 43 -9.03 -10.53 -21.07
N HIS A 44 -8.31 -9.41 -20.92
CA HIS A 44 -8.89 -8.09 -20.63
C HIS A 44 -9.60 -7.44 -21.82
N TRP A 45 -9.11 -7.59 -23.05
CA TRP A 45 -9.89 -7.16 -24.21
C TRP A 45 -11.25 -7.84 -24.23
N ILE A 46 -11.27 -9.15 -23.94
CA ILE A 46 -12.50 -9.96 -23.85
C ILE A 46 -13.38 -9.53 -22.66
N LYS A 47 -12.83 -9.26 -21.47
CA LYS A 47 -13.63 -8.83 -20.30
C LYS A 47 -14.15 -7.38 -20.43
N ARG A 48 -13.33 -6.45 -20.95
CA ARG A 48 -13.67 -5.02 -21.12
C ARG A 48 -14.62 -4.78 -22.29
N HIS A 49 -14.58 -5.61 -23.35
CA HIS A 49 -15.41 -5.45 -24.56
C HIS A 49 -16.44 -6.56 -24.77
N GLY A 50 -16.20 -7.78 -24.28
CA GLY A 50 -17.10 -8.93 -24.45
C GLY A 50 -18.43 -8.77 -23.71
N ASP A 51 -18.40 -8.16 -22.52
CA ASP A 51 -19.61 -7.81 -21.76
C ASP A 51 -20.14 -6.40 -22.09
N ARG A 52 -19.66 -5.74 -23.15
CA ARG A 52 -20.21 -4.47 -23.62
C ARG A 52 -20.97 -4.59 -24.94
N ALA A 53 -20.88 -5.74 -25.60
CA ALA A 53 -21.61 -6.02 -26.83
C ALA A 53 -22.79 -6.97 -26.52
N SER A 54 -23.99 -6.59 -26.93
CA SER A 54 -25.14 -7.49 -26.90
C SER A 54 -24.90 -8.64 -27.88
N ILE A 55 -24.70 -9.86 -27.38
CA ILE A 55 -24.50 -11.03 -28.24
C ILE A 55 -25.87 -11.52 -28.70
N LYS A 56 -26.16 -11.36 -29.99
CA LYS A 56 -27.37 -11.91 -30.63
C LYS A 56 -27.10 -13.32 -31.11
N ASN A 57 -27.79 -14.30 -30.54
CA ASN A 57 -27.69 -15.70 -30.96
C ASN A 57 -28.41 -15.88 -32.30
N LYS A 58 -27.66 -16.19 -33.37
CA LYS A 58 -28.19 -16.34 -34.73
C LYS A 58 -29.19 -17.50 -34.90
N ARG A 59 -29.16 -18.52 -34.04
CA ARG A 59 -30.09 -19.67 -34.12
C ARG A 59 -31.41 -19.46 -33.39
N THR A 60 -31.41 -18.69 -32.31
CA THR A 60 -32.59 -18.52 -31.44
C THR A 60 -33.14 -17.10 -31.44
N GLY A 61 -32.47 -16.15 -32.08
CA GLY A 61 -32.86 -14.73 -32.11
C GLY A 61 -32.69 -13.99 -30.78
N GLN A 62 -32.36 -14.70 -29.70
CA GLN A 62 -32.23 -14.15 -28.36
C GLN A 62 -30.99 -13.26 -28.24
N THR A 63 -31.17 -12.11 -27.61
CA THR A 63 -30.11 -11.14 -27.34
C THR A 63 -29.75 -11.22 -25.86
N LYS A 64 -28.53 -11.69 -25.54
CA LYS A 64 -28.03 -11.62 -24.16
C LYS A 64 -27.59 -10.17 -23.90
N GLN A 65 -28.29 -9.49 -23.00
CA GLN A 65 -27.80 -8.24 -22.45
C GLN A 65 -26.70 -8.50 -21.43
N PRO A 66 -25.68 -7.65 -21.36
CA PRO A 66 -24.62 -7.81 -20.38
C PRO A 66 -25.15 -7.59 -18.97
N LYS A 67 -24.99 -8.60 -18.12
CA LYS A 67 -25.24 -8.45 -16.69
C LYS A 67 -23.99 -7.87 -16.06
N LYS A 68 -24.11 -6.72 -15.38
CA LYS A 68 -23.07 -6.30 -14.43
C LYS A 68 -22.98 -7.40 -13.37
N SER A 69 -21.86 -8.12 -13.31
CA SER A 69 -21.54 -9.00 -12.18
C SER A 69 -21.69 -8.18 -10.90
N GLN A 70 -22.66 -8.57 -10.06
CA GLN A 70 -23.16 -7.70 -8.99
C GLN A 70 -22.38 -7.87 -7.67
N THR A 71 -21.45 -8.83 -7.60
CA THR A 71 -20.50 -9.00 -6.49
C THR A 71 -19.30 -9.80 -7.00
N CYS A 72 -18.11 -9.20 -7.05
CA CYS A 72 -16.87 -9.90 -7.42
C CYS A 72 -16.22 -10.68 -6.26
N ARG A 73 -16.89 -10.78 -5.11
CA ARG A 73 -16.30 -11.33 -3.88
C ARG A 73 -16.71 -12.79 -3.73
N ASN A 74 -15.76 -13.69 -3.97
CA ASN A 74 -15.94 -15.13 -3.75
C ASN A 74 -15.67 -15.57 -2.31
N TYR A 75 -15.07 -14.68 -1.50
CA TYR A 75 -14.65 -14.93 -0.13
C TYR A 75 -15.27 -13.91 0.82
N SER A 76 -15.69 -14.38 2.00
CA SER A 76 -16.03 -13.51 3.12
C SER A 76 -14.74 -12.87 3.66
N THR A 77 -14.63 -11.55 3.51
CA THR A 77 -13.43 -10.80 3.90
C THR A 77 -13.76 -9.71 4.91
N LEU A 78 -12.94 -9.61 5.96
CA LEU A 78 -12.96 -8.52 6.94
C LEU A 78 -11.59 -7.84 6.98
N VAL A 79 -11.57 -6.51 6.96
CA VAL A 79 -10.35 -5.71 7.10
C VAL A 79 -10.41 -4.92 8.40
N LEU A 80 -9.39 -5.03 9.24
CA LEU A 80 -9.27 -4.29 10.49
C LEU A 80 -8.13 -3.27 10.37
N ASP A 81 -8.41 -1.98 10.58
CA ASP A 81 -7.37 -0.94 10.57
C ASP A 81 -7.50 -0.02 11.78
N GLY A 82 -6.40 0.18 12.52
CA GLY A 82 -6.43 1.00 13.73
C GLY A 82 -6.54 2.51 13.48
N THR A 83 -6.37 2.97 12.24
CA THR A 83 -6.38 4.40 11.88
C THR A 83 -7.77 4.88 11.50
N GLY A 84 -8.50 4.10 10.71
CA GLY A 84 -9.82 4.50 10.22
C GLY A 84 -10.53 3.40 9.44
N ASN A 85 -11.72 3.72 8.95
CA ASN A 85 -12.58 2.77 8.22
C ASN A 85 -12.56 2.97 6.70
N HIS A 86 -11.56 3.69 6.17
CA HIS A 86 -11.38 3.88 4.72
C HIS A 86 -10.05 3.31 4.23
N TRP A 87 -10.06 2.84 2.99
CA TRP A 87 -8.85 2.47 2.27
C TRP A 87 -7.85 3.61 2.23
N MET A 88 -6.58 3.29 2.40
CA MET A 88 -5.44 4.20 2.28
C MET A 88 -5.45 5.35 3.30
N GLU A 89 -6.25 5.29 4.37
CA GLU A 89 -6.42 6.41 5.32
C GLU A 89 -5.10 6.83 5.98
N ARG A 90 -4.40 5.88 6.62
CA ARG A 90 -3.06 6.13 7.21
C ARG A 90 -2.05 6.61 6.18
N TRP A 91 -2.05 6.02 4.98
CA TRP A 91 -1.15 6.40 3.89
C TRP A 91 -1.42 7.86 3.46
N ASN A 92 -2.68 8.24 3.28
CA ASN A 92 -3.09 9.60 2.91
C ASN A 92 -2.71 10.62 3.98
N GLN A 93 -2.91 10.27 5.26
CA GLN A 93 -2.52 11.10 6.40
C GLN A 93 -1.00 11.32 6.42
N LEU A 94 -0.20 10.25 6.37
CA LEU A 94 1.27 10.35 6.42
C LEU A 94 1.83 11.15 5.24
N PHE A 95 1.36 10.90 4.02
CA PHE A 95 1.82 11.68 2.86
C PHE A 95 1.45 13.16 2.97
N LYS A 96 0.27 13.48 3.54
CA LYS A 96 -0.14 14.85 3.81
C LYS A 96 0.75 15.48 4.88
N THR A 97 0.92 14.80 6.01
CA THR A 97 1.71 15.30 7.16
C THR A 97 3.17 15.49 6.83
N PHE A 98 3.74 14.65 5.95
CA PHE A 98 5.12 14.77 5.48
C PHE A 98 5.28 15.56 4.18
N GLU A 99 4.22 16.22 3.70
CA GLU A 99 4.23 17.02 2.46
C GLU A 99 4.86 16.29 1.27
N ILE A 100 4.60 14.99 1.14
CA ILE A 100 5.13 14.18 0.06
C ILE A 100 4.26 14.41 -1.18
N SER A 101 4.83 15.07 -2.19
CA SER A 101 4.11 15.47 -3.40
C SER A 101 4.03 14.35 -4.44
N HIS A 102 5.08 13.54 -4.55
CA HIS A 102 5.18 12.44 -5.51
C HIS A 102 5.57 11.17 -4.77
N LEU A 103 5.16 10.03 -5.32
CA LEU A 103 5.65 8.75 -4.86
C LEU A 103 7.15 8.65 -5.14
N ARG A 104 7.78 7.69 -4.46
CA ARG A 104 9.18 7.32 -4.71
C ARG A 104 9.28 6.00 -5.47
N SER A 105 8.14 5.34 -5.66
CA SER A 105 8.01 4.09 -6.39
C SER A 105 7.70 4.35 -7.87
N PRO A 106 8.22 3.51 -8.78
CA PRO A 106 7.86 3.51 -10.19
C PRO A 106 6.37 3.26 -10.45
N MET A 107 5.92 3.49 -11.69
CA MET A 107 4.51 3.37 -12.09
C MET A 107 3.95 1.96 -11.93
N PHE A 108 4.78 0.92 -12.08
CA PHE A 108 4.38 -0.49 -11.96
C PHE A 108 4.21 -0.98 -10.51
N PHE A 109 4.56 -0.16 -9.51
CA PHE A 109 4.33 -0.45 -8.10
C PHE A 109 3.00 0.13 -7.65
N HIS A 110 1.93 -0.60 -7.96
CA HIS A 110 0.57 -0.22 -7.62
C HIS A 110 -0.29 -1.41 -7.17
N PRO A 111 -1.44 -1.18 -6.50
CA PRO A 111 -2.27 -2.27 -5.97
C PRO A 111 -3.11 -3.03 -7.00
N ASP A 112 -3.12 -2.61 -8.26
CA ASP A 112 -3.93 -3.25 -9.29
C ASP A 112 -3.40 -4.66 -9.64
N PRO A 113 -4.17 -5.74 -9.40
CA PRO A 113 -3.76 -7.11 -9.73
C PRO A 113 -4.02 -7.51 -11.19
N LEU A 114 -4.70 -6.66 -11.97
CA LEU A 114 -5.22 -6.92 -13.30
C LEU A 114 -4.21 -6.56 -14.39
N ASP A 115 -3.67 -5.35 -14.32
CA ASP A 115 -2.84 -4.77 -15.38
C ASP A 115 -1.60 -4.14 -14.77
N ARG A 116 -0.43 -4.66 -15.14
CA ARG A 116 0.87 -4.13 -14.73
C ARG A 116 1.07 -2.67 -15.16
N ASP A 117 0.49 -2.29 -16.29
CA ASP A 117 0.58 -0.93 -16.83
C ASP A 117 -0.68 -0.12 -16.43
N GLY A 118 -1.49 -0.61 -15.47
CA GLY A 118 -2.82 -0.06 -15.19
C GLY A 118 -2.78 1.40 -14.70
N LEU A 119 -1.80 1.75 -13.85
CA LEU A 119 -1.63 3.14 -13.39
C LEU A 119 -1.15 4.05 -14.53
N LEU A 120 -0.27 3.56 -15.39
CA LEU A 120 0.22 4.31 -16.56
C LEU A 120 -0.93 4.56 -17.54
N SER A 121 -1.70 3.51 -17.85
CA SER A 121 -2.90 3.59 -18.69
C SER A 121 -3.91 4.57 -18.12
N TYR A 122 -4.21 4.48 -16.82
CA TYR A 122 -5.09 5.43 -16.13
C TYR A 122 -4.60 6.87 -16.24
N THR A 123 -3.29 7.08 -16.11
CA THR A 123 -2.67 8.42 -16.22
C THR A 123 -2.94 9.05 -17.58
N TYR A 124 -2.73 8.32 -18.66
CA TYR A 124 -3.01 8.80 -20.01
C TYR A 124 -4.51 8.94 -20.29
N GLU A 125 -5.34 7.97 -19.84
CA GLU A 125 -6.80 8.04 -19.97
C GLU A 125 -7.38 9.29 -19.30
N GLN A 126 -6.79 9.75 -18.20
CA GLN A 126 -7.20 10.97 -17.49
C GLN A 126 -6.47 12.25 -17.97
N GLY A 127 -5.51 12.15 -18.91
CA GLY A 127 -4.73 13.30 -19.38
C GLY A 127 -3.82 13.92 -18.31
N ARG A 128 -3.27 13.10 -17.42
CA ARG A 128 -2.50 13.51 -16.23
C ARG A 128 -0.99 13.19 -16.34
N ASP A 129 -0.48 12.97 -17.54
CA ASP A 129 0.92 12.65 -17.83
C ASP A 129 1.91 13.71 -17.30
N ARG A 130 1.48 14.97 -17.18
CA ARG A 130 2.27 16.07 -16.61
C ARG A 130 2.58 15.93 -15.12
N GLU A 131 1.90 15.02 -14.43
CA GLU A 131 2.15 14.70 -13.01
C GLU A 131 3.24 13.64 -12.82
N LEU A 132 3.82 13.13 -13.90
CA LEU A 132 4.88 12.13 -13.87
C LEU A 132 6.26 12.79 -13.79
N VAL A 133 7.09 12.31 -12.87
CA VAL A 133 8.48 12.75 -12.72
C VAL A 133 9.41 11.59 -13.05
N GLU A 134 10.34 11.79 -13.97
CA GLU A 134 11.34 10.78 -14.32
C GLU A 134 12.27 10.52 -13.13
N ILE A 135 12.61 9.26 -12.88
CA ILE A 135 13.54 8.89 -11.81
C ILE A 135 14.97 9.21 -12.29
N PRO A 136 15.66 10.24 -11.75
CA PRO A 136 16.85 10.82 -12.41
C PRO A 136 18.07 9.89 -12.53
N GLU A 137 18.18 8.91 -11.63
CA GLU A 137 19.28 7.96 -11.53
C GLU A 137 19.00 6.63 -12.26
N ALA A 138 17.80 6.48 -12.83
CA ALA A 138 17.42 5.39 -13.72
C ALA A 138 17.97 5.59 -15.14
N ARG A 139 19.26 5.97 -15.28
CA ARG A 139 19.84 6.25 -16.61
C ARG A 139 20.08 4.96 -17.40
N PRO A 140 19.72 4.92 -18.69
CA PRO A 140 19.62 3.71 -19.50
C PRO A 140 20.94 3.00 -19.81
N SER A 141 22.11 3.59 -19.53
CA SER A 141 23.38 3.06 -20.05
C SER A 141 23.95 1.84 -19.35
N VAL A 142 23.35 1.31 -18.26
CA VAL A 142 23.95 0.14 -17.55
C VAL A 142 22.94 -0.91 -17.06
N THR A 143 21.68 -0.59 -16.74
CA THR A 143 20.84 -1.54 -15.96
C THR A 143 19.35 -1.59 -16.29
N ILE A 144 18.76 -0.55 -16.88
CA ILE A 144 17.33 -0.50 -17.22
C ILE A 144 17.18 -0.58 -18.73
N ASP A 145 16.32 -1.49 -19.21
CA ASP A 145 16.01 -1.61 -20.63
C ASP A 145 15.28 -0.34 -21.10
N GLU A 146 15.72 0.26 -22.22
CA GLU A 146 15.07 1.44 -22.82
C GLU A 146 13.58 1.18 -23.12
N ARG A 147 13.20 -0.07 -23.38
CA ARG A 147 11.79 -0.47 -23.59
C ARG A 147 10.94 -0.26 -22.33
N ASP A 148 11.54 -0.37 -21.16
CA ASP A 148 10.87 -0.27 -19.87
C ASP A 148 10.96 1.15 -19.28
N ARG A 149 11.67 2.09 -19.95
CA ARG A 149 11.88 3.46 -19.45
C ARG A 149 10.59 4.19 -19.08
N LYS A 150 9.52 3.96 -19.84
CA LYS A 150 8.17 4.51 -19.60
C LYS A 150 7.62 4.16 -18.21
N ASP A 151 8.15 3.13 -17.57
CA ASP A 151 7.66 2.61 -16.29
C ASP A 151 8.44 3.21 -15.09
N TYR A 152 9.60 3.84 -15.32
CA TYR A 152 10.46 4.47 -14.31
C TYR A 152 10.16 5.96 -14.09
N PHE A 153 8.88 6.27 -14.00
CA PHE A 153 8.36 7.55 -13.55
C PHE A 153 7.71 7.39 -12.19
N THR A 154 7.72 8.43 -11.37
CA THR A 154 6.94 8.47 -10.14
C THR A 154 5.69 9.31 -10.36
N PRO A 155 4.50 8.80 -9.97
CA PRO A 155 3.27 9.57 -10.05
C PRO A 155 3.21 10.59 -8.92
N SER A 156 2.44 11.66 -9.13
CA SER A 156 2.01 12.49 -8.01
C SER A 156 1.21 11.67 -7.00
N ARG A 157 1.20 12.14 -5.75
CA ARG A 157 0.38 11.57 -4.68
C ARG A 157 -1.10 11.55 -5.06
N SER A 158 -1.61 12.63 -5.65
CA SER A 158 -3.03 12.74 -6.03
C SER A 158 -3.41 11.75 -7.12
N LEU A 159 -2.55 11.57 -8.12
CA LEU A 159 -2.77 10.61 -9.21
C LEU A 159 -2.86 9.19 -8.67
N PHE A 160 -1.92 8.79 -7.82
CA PHE A 160 -1.95 7.46 -7.19
C PHE A 160 -3.16 7.27 -6.27
N GLN A 161 -3.53 8.30 -5.49
CA GLN A 161 -4.70 8.25 -4.62
C GLN A 161 -5.99 8.04 -5.42
N ASP A 162 -6.16 8.75 -6.54
CA ASP A 162 -7.33 8.63 -7.41
C ASP A 162 -7.36 7.28 -8.13
N TYR A 163 -6.19 6.76 -8.52
CA TYR A 163 -6.09 5.41 -9.04
C TYR A 163 -6.53 4.35 -8.03
N CYS A 164 -6.07 4.42 -6.77
CA CYS A 164 -6.52 3.53 -5.70
C CYS A 164 -8.05 3.63 -5.49
N ARG A 165 -8.65 4.81 -5.57
CA ARG A 165 -10.11 4.98 -5.52
C ARG A 165 -10.80 4.31 -6.70
N CYS A 166 -10.25 4.45 -7.90
CA CYS A 166 -10.73 3.76 -9.11
C CYS A 166 -10.71 2.24 -8.91
N LEU A 167 -9.65 1.68 -8.31
CA LEU A 167 -9.57 0.25 -7.99
C LEU A 167 -10.64 -0.16 -6.97
N VAL A 168 -10.80 0.61 -5.88
CA VAL A 168 -11.83 0.38 -4.87
C VAL A 168 -13.23 0.35 -5.50
N ASP A 169 -13.51 1.25 -6.45
CA ASP A 169 -14.77 1.25 -7.20
C ASP A 169 -14.91 0.05 -8.13
N ARG A 170 -13.86 -0.24 -8.90
CA ARG A 170 -13.84 -1.33 -9.89
C ARG A 170 -14.08 -2.70 -9.26
N TYR A 171 -13.57 -2.92 -8.06
CA TYR A 171 -13.74 -4.14 -7.28
C TYR A 171 -14.86 -4.04 -6.22
N GLY A 172 -15.64 -2.96 -6.22
CA GLY A 172 -16.75 -2.79 -5.28
C GLY A 172 -16.35 -2.88 -3.81
N LEU A 173 -15.16 -2.40 -3.43
CA LEU A 173 -14.56 -2.56 -2.09
C LEU A 173 -14.97 -1.46 -1.09
N ARG A 174 -15.99 -0.66 -1.40
CA ARG A 174 -16.40 0.49 -0.57
C ARG A 174 -17.18 0.12 0.68
N LYS A 175 -18.12 -0.83 0.59
CA LYS A 175 -19.11 -1.06 1.65
C LYS A 175 -18.71 -2.21 2.57
N ASP A 176 -18.81 -1.92 3.87
CA ASP A 176 -18.84 -2.85 5.01
C ASP A 176 -17.68 -3.83 5.09
N LEU A 177 -16.52 -3.45 4.56
CA LEU A 177 -15.33 -4.29 4.55
C LEU A 177 -14.30 -3.92 5.62
N ILE A 178 -14.15 -2.62 5.90
CA ILE A 178 -13.15 -2.12 6.85
C ILE A 178 -13.83 -1.70 8.14
N GLN A 179 -13.34 -2.23 9.26
CA GLN A 179 -13.67 -1.78 10.60
C GLN A 179 -12.47 -1.06 11.22
N GLN A 180 -12.74 0.07 11.86
CA GLN A 180 -11.69 0.81 12.57
C GLN A 180 -11.40 0.11 13.90
N GLU A 181 -10.43 -0.79 13.91
CA GLU A 181 -10.04 -1.59 15.07
C GLU A 181 -8.54 -1.83 15.09
N LYS A 182 -7.94 -1.69 16.26
CA LYS A 182 -6.54 -1.95 16.49
C LYS A 182 -6.38 -3.39 16.96
N VAL A 183 -5.89 -4.25 16.07
CA VAL A 183 -5.49 -5.62 16.42
C VAL A 183 -4.36 -5.59 17.44
N GLN A 184 -4.49 -6.39 18.49
CA GLN A 184 -3.56 -6.48 19.62
C GLN A 184 -2.89 -7.86 19.68
N ASP A 185 -3.59 -8.90 19.24
CA ASP A 185 -3.14 -10.28 19.38
C ASP A 185 -3.82 -11.20 18.34
N ILE A 186 -3.10 -12.24 17.90
CA ILE A 186 -3.58 -13.26 16.96
C ILE A 186 -3.13 -14.62 17.47
N ASP A 187 -4.08 -15.54 17.61
CA ASP A 187 -3.86 -16.91 18.04
C ASP A 187 -4.42 -17.90 16.99
N PHE A 188 -3.93 -19.14 16.97
CA PHE A 188 -4.37 -20.17 16.02
C PHE A 188 -4.63 -21.49 16.74
N GLY A 189 -5.86 -21.99 16.65
CA GLY A 189 -6.23 -23.24 17.31
C GLY A 189 -7.72 -23.55 17.22
N PHE A 190 -8.14 -24.60 17.94
CA PHE A 190 -9.55 -24.94 18.09
C PHE A 190 -10.23 -23.96 19.04
N VAL A 191 -11.43 -23.50 18.69
CA VAL A 191 -12.17 -22.52 19.47
C VAL A 191 -13.48 -23.15 19.94
N PRO A 192 -13.59 -23.56 21.22
CA PRO A 192 -14.80 -24.18 21.76
C PRO A 192 -16.05 -23.32 21.53
N GLY A 193 -17.14 -23.92 21.08
CA GLY A 193 -18.39 -23.19 20.77
C GLY A 193 -18.36 -22.33 19.50
N VAL A 194 -17.24 -22.29 18.77
CA VAL A 194 -17.10 -21.56 17.49
C VAL A 194 -16.68 -22.49 16.36
N SER A 195 -15.54 -23.17 16.52
CA SER A 195 -14.99 -24.14 15.58
C SER A 195 -14.27 -25.25 16.33
N GLU A 196 -14.95 -26.39 16.51
CA GLU A 196 -14.45 -27.55 17.25
C GLU A 196 -13.75 -28.57 16.34
N THR A 197 -14.03 -28.56 15.04
CA THR A 197 -13.52 -29.53 14.07
C THR A 197 -12.34 -29.03 13.25
N GLU A 198 -12.08 -27.72 13.26
CA GLU A 198 -11.05 -27.08 12.45
C GLU A 198 -10.36 -25.99 13.27
N GLN A 199 -9.03 -25.91 13.15
CA GLN A 199 -8.26 -24.82 13.72
C GLN A 199 -8.47 -23.55 12.90
N ILE A 200 -8.74 -22.45 13.59
CA ILE A 200 -8.99 -21.14 12.98
C ILE A 200 -8.17 -20.09 13.72
N PHE A 201 -8.02 -18.93 13.09
CA PHE A 201 -7.42 -17.77 13.73
C PHE A 201 -8.42 -17.06 14.62
N THR A 202 -7.97 -16.69 15.83
CA THR A 202 -8.65 -15.79 16.74
C THR A 202 -7.90 -14.47 16.76
N THR A 203 -8.47 -13.42 16.19
CA THR A 203 -7.90 -12.08 16.15
C THR A 203 -8.56 -11.22 17.23
N ARG A 204 -7.78 -10.72 18.19
CA ARG A 204 -8.26 -9.85 19.27
C ARG A 204 -7.92 -8.41 18.95
N SER A 205 -8.91 -7.53 19.01
CA SER A 205 -8.76 -6.09 18.82
C SER A 205 -9.10 -5.33 20.10
N ASP A 206 -8.95 -4.01 20.06
CA ASP A 206 -9.42 -3.09 21.09
C ASP A 206 -10.96 -3.02 21.21
N LYS A 207 -11.71 -3.62 20.26
CA LYS A 207 -13.19 -3.60 20.24
C LYS A 207 -13.85 -4.96 20.33
N GLY A 208 -13.12 -6.05 20.08
CA GLY A 208 -13.72 -7.37 20.13
C GLY A 208 -12.82 -8.50 19.64
N VAL A 209 -13.44 -9.64 19.37
CA VAL A 209 -12.80 -10.86 18.89
C VAL A 209 -13.40 -11.23 17.55
N HIS A 210 -12.52 -11.50 16.58
CA HIS A 210 -12.89 -11.90 15.23
C HIS A 210 -12.27 -13.25 14.89
N TYR A 211 -13.00 -14.03 14.11
CA TYR A 211 -12.60 -15.38 13.72
C TYR A 211 -12.41 -15.48 12.21
N ALA A 212 -11.33 -16.14 11.78
CA ALA A 212 -11.07 -16.33 10.36
C ALA A 212 -10.30 -17.62 10.06
N ARG A 213 -10.50 -18.17 8.85
CA ARG A 213 -9.72 -19.31 8.35
C ARG A 213 -8.30 -18.92 7.95
N SER A 214 -8.10 -17.69 7.52
CA SER A 214 -6.80 -17.15 7.15
C SER A 214 -6.66 -15.70 7.61
N VAL A 215 -5.46 -15.32 8.05
CA VAL A 215 -5.13 -13.94 8.43
C VAL A 215 -3.99 -13.41 7.58
N VAL A 216 -4.15 -12.21 7.02
CA VAL A 216 -3.12 -11.50 6.25
C VAL A 216 -2.66 -10.29 7.04
N LEU A 217 -1.36 -10.23 7.35
CA LEU A 217 -0.74 -9.09 8.01
C LEU A 217 -0.25 -8.05 7.00
N ALA A 218 -1.07 -7.02 6.75
CA ALA A 218 -0.77 -5.90 5.86
C ALA A 218 -0.54 -4.59 6.64
N VAL A 219 0.18 -4.69 7.76
CA VAL A 219 0.32 -3.64 8.79
C VAL A 219 1.30 -2.51 8.43
N GLY A 220 1.96 -2.58 7.26
CA GLY A 220 3.03 -1.65 6.90
C GLY A 220 4.28 -1.87 7.76
N PRO A 221 5.00 -0.82 8.19
CA PRO A 221 6.11 -0.99 9.14
C PRO A 221 5.57 -1.55 10.47
N GLY A 222 5.67 -2.86 10.64
CA GLY A 222 5.10 -3.62 11.76
C GLY A 222 5.84 -3.48 13.09
N ASN A 223 6.98 -2.77 13.09
CA ASN A 223 7.75 -2.53 14.31
C ASN A 223 7.17 -1.37 15.11
N ALA A 224 7.14 -1.53 16.42
CA ALA A 224 6.82 -0.41 17.31
C ALA A 224 7.80 0.74 17.08
N PRO A 225 7.33 2.00 17.02
CA PRO A 225 8.19 3.18 16.95
C PRO A 225 9.29 3.13 18.02
N ALA A 226 10.55 3.18 17.60
CA ALA A 226 11.70 3.10 18.51
C ALA A 226 12.43 4.44 18.57
N ILE A 227 12.48 5.04 19.76
CA ILE A 227 13.29 6.25 20.03
C ILE A 227 14.63 5.77 20.60
N PRO A 228 15.79 6.20 20.04
CA PRO A 228 17.09 5.82 20.57
C PRO A 228 17.25 6.18 22.05
N ALA A 229 17.88 5.29 22.82
CA ALA A 229 18.11 5.49 24.24
C ALA A 229 18.85 6.81 24.52
N GLY A 230 18.46 7.50 25.60
CA GLY A 230 19.03 8.79 25.98
C GLY A 230 18.42 10.02 25.28
N LEU A 231 17.53 9.84 24.30
CA LEU A 231 16.82 10.93 23.61
C LEU A 231 15.43 11.18 24.21
N GLY A 232 15.35 11.38 25.53
CA GLY A 232 14.13 11.80 26.23
C GLY A 232 12.89 10.93 26.01
N THR A 233 11.74 11.40 26.50
CA THR A 233 10.42 10.79 26.30
C THR A 233 9.50 11.71 25.51
N ALA A 234 8.36 11.20 25.01
CA ALA A 234 7.54 11.94 24.04
C ALA A 234 6.94 13.26 24.58
N ASP A 235 6.74 13.33 25.89
CA ASP A 235 6.36 14.52 26.66
C ASP A 235 7.44 15.62 26.70
N GLN A 236 8.67 15.33 26.27
CA GLN A 236 9.81 16.26 26.26
C GLN A 236 10.06 16.90 24.89
N ALA A 237 9.03 17.09 24.07
CA ALA A 237 9.14 17.57 22.69
C ALA A 237 10.02 16.67 21.79
N CYS A 238 9.99 15.37 22.07
CA CYS A 238 10.59 14.31 21.26
C CYS A 238 9.46 13.44 20.69
N CYS A 239 9.60 12.89 19.49
CA CYS A 239 8.68 11.86 19.01
C CYS A 239 9.35 11.03 17.91
N HIS A 240 8.85 9.81 17.69
CA HIS A 240 9.20 9.08 16.50
C HIS A 240 8.44 9.66 15.29
N ALA A 241 9.03 9.62 14.09
CA ALA A 241 8.41 10.18 12.89
C ALA A 241 6.97 9.67 12.64
N MET A 242 6.73 8.38 12.89
CA MET A 242 5.42 7.73 12.71
C MET A 242 4.35 8.16 13.74
N GLN A 243 4.71 8.97 14.73
CA GLN A 243 3.80 9.54 15.74
C GLN A 243 3.51 11.03 15.47
N ILE A 244 4.09 11.61 14.41
CA ILE A 244 3.82 13.00 14.03
C ILE A 244 2.42 13.06 13.42
N GLU A 245 1.50 13.71 14.13
CA GLU A 245 0.14 13.97 13.62
C GLU A 245 0.06 15.28 12.84
N MET A 246 0.79 16.30 13.31
CA MET A 246 0.87 17.62 12.70
C MET A 246 2.30 18.10 12.62
N PHE A 247 2.65 18.74 11.51
CA PHE A 247 3.96 19.35 11.32
C PHE A 247 3.85 20.84 10.91
N PRO A 248 4.64 21.74 11.52
CA PRO A 248 5.31 21.54 12.81
C PRO A 248 4.29 21.26 13.92
N ASP A 249 4.77 20.68 15.01
CA ASP A 249 4.00 20.49 16.24
C ASP A 249 3.39 21.84 16.71
N PRO A 250 2.17 21.86 17.30
CA PRO A 250 1.54 23.08 17.81
C PRO A 250 2.42 23.90 18.76
N SER A 251 3.23 23.25 19.61
CA SER A 251 4.16 23.94 20.50
C SER A 251 5.28 24.66 19.74
N VAL A 252 5.74 24.07 18.63
CA VAL A 252 6.71 24.69 17.72
C VAL A 252 6.07 25.87 16.99
N LYS A 253 4.85 25.70 16.46
CA LYS A 253 4.08 26.79 15.83
C LYS A 253 3.87 27.97 16.77
N ALA A 254 3.59 27.72 18.04
CA ALA A 254 3.45 28.78 19.05
C ALA A 254 4.75 29.58 19.24
N LYS A 255 5.89 28.90 19.39
CA LYS A 255 7.22 29.54 19.48
C LYS A 255 7.53 30.40 18.26
N LEU A 256 7.24 29.90 17.06
CA LEU A 256 7.45 30.65 15.81
C LEU A 256 6.57 31.91 15.72
N ARG A 257 5.29 31.83 16.15
CA ARG A 257 4.41 33.02 16.20
C ARG A 257 4.92 34.09 17.16
N GLU A 258 5.53 33.67 18.26
CA GLU A 258 6.19 34.55 19.22
C GLU A 258 7.57 35.04 18.75
N LYS A 259 7.96 34.72 17.51
CA LYS A 259 9.27 35.04 16.92
C LYS A 259 10.45 34.50 17.73
N LYS A 260 10.24 33.41 18.47
CA LYS A 260 11.32 32.71 19.18
C LYS A 260 12.11 31.85 18.20
N ASP A 261 13.41 31.76 18.45
CA ASP A 261 14.27 30.84 17.73
C ASP A 261 13.86 29.39 18.02
N VAL A 262 13.66 28.60 16.96
CA VAL A 262 13.41 27.17 17.05
C VAL A 262 14.55 26.41 16.39
N ASN A 263 15.16 25.49 17.14
CA ASN A 263 16.13 24.54 16.61
C ASN A 263 15.53 23.13 16.67
N ILE A 264 15.70 22.34 15.61
CA ILE A 264 15.15 20.99 15.51
C ILE A 264 16.29 19.99 15.32
N VAL A 265 16.24 18.86 16.02
CA VAL A 265 17.12 17.72 15.79
C VAL A 265 16.33 16.64 15.07
N VAL A 266 16.86 16.13 13.96
CA VAL A 266 16.29 15.01 13.21
C VAL A 266 17.29 13.87 13.23
N VAL A 267 16.88 12.72 13.77
CA VAL A 267 17.74 11.54 13.89
C VAL A 267 17.27 10.47 12.91
N GLY A 268 18.18 10.02 12.04
CA GLY A 268 17.91 8.97 11.06
C GLY A 268 18.66 9.21 9.75
N GLY A 269 18.92 8.12 9.01
CA GLY A 269 19.61 8.16 7.71
C GLY A 269 18.74 7.79 6.51
N GLY A 270 17.44 7.59 6.73
CA GLY A 270 16.50 7.19 5.68
C GLY A 270 15.73 8.37 5.07
N LEU A 271 14.95 8.10 4.04
CA LEU A 271 14.19 9.10 3.28
C LEU A 271 13.24 9.94 4.16
N THR A 272 12.62 9.35 5.18
CA THR A 272 11.74 10.06 6.12
C THR A 272 12.50 11.13 6.90
N SER A 273 13.72 10.84 7.35
CA SER A 273 14.54 11.83 8.07
C SER A 273 14.96 12.99 7.18
N ALA A 274 15.34 12.72 5.92
CA ALA A 274 15.65 13.77 4.95
C ALA A 274 14.44 14.65 4.66
N GLN A 275 13.24 14.05 4.49
CA GLN A 275 11.99 14.78 4.30
C GLN A 275 11.69 15.71 5.49
N LEU A 276 11.77 15.19 6.71
CA LEU A 276 11.50 15.98 7.92
C LEU A 276 12.53 17.10 8.12
N THR A 277 13.80 16.88 7.79
CA THR A 277 14.82 17.93 7.80
C THR A 277 14.45 19.08 6.86
N MET A 278 14.06 18.76 5.62
CA MET A 278 13.64 19.78 4.64
C MET A 278 12.37 20.51 5.09
N MET A 279 11.41 19.79 5.65
CA MET A 279 10.19 20.39 6.18
C MET A 279 10.47 21.31 7.37
N ALA A 280 11.34 20.90 8.30
CA ALA A 280 11.73 21.74 9.44
C ALA A 280 12.28 23.09 8.98
N ILE A 281 13.16 23.08 7.98
CA ILE A 281 13.73 24.29 7.37
C ILE A 281 12.61 25.14 6.74
N LYS A 282 11.78 24.52 5.88
CA LYS A 282 10.70 25.21 5.16
C LYS A 282 9.68 25.86 6.10
N HIS A 283 9.45 25.26 7.26
CA HIS A 283 8.52 25.75 8.27
C HIS A 283 9.14 26.66 9.33
N GLY A 284 10.34 27.21 9.07
CA GLY A 284 10.89 28.32 9.85
C GLY A 284 11.77 27.92 11.03
N ALA A 285 12.25 26.67 11.10
CA ALA A 285 13.31 26.33 12.04
C ALA A 285 14.58 27.15 11.71
N LYS A 286 15.16 27.79 12.72
CA LYS A 286 16.39 28.57 12.59
C LYS A 286 17.60 27.70 12.31
N LYS A 287 17.69 26.54 12.99
CA LYS A 287 18.71 25.53 12.75
C LYS A 287 18.08 24.14 12.76
N VAL A 288 18.53 23.28 11.85
CA VAL A 288 18.16 21.88 11.83
C VAL A 288 19.44 21.04 11.90
N PHE A 289 19.54 20.21 12.93
CA PHE A 289 20.65 19.27 13.14
C PHE A 289 20.21 17.90 12.65
N HIS A 290 20.70 17.48 11.47
CA HIS A 290 20.41 16.16 10.93
C HIS A 290 21.50 15.18 11.33
N LEU A 291 21.18 14.30 12.29
CA LEU A 291 22.10 13.31 12.84
C LEU A 291 21.93 11.96 12.13
N VAL A 292 23.03 11.49 11.53
CA VAL A 292 23.11 10.23 10.79
C VAL A 292 24.22 9.36 11.38
N ARG A 293 24.00 8.04 11.45
CA ARG A 293 25.01 7.09 11.95
C ARG A 293 26.20 6.91 11.00
N GLY A 294 25.98 7.12 9.71
CA GLY A 294 26.99 6.91 8.67
C GLY A 294 26.86 7.93 7.55
N ARG A 295 27.58 7.69 6.45
CA ARG A 295 27.51 8.56 5.27
C ARG A 295 26.14 8.45 4.60
N LEU A 296 25.58 9.59 4.22
CA LEU A 296 24.40 9.64 3.36
C LEU A 296 24.74 9.05 1.99
N ARG A 297 23.82 8.25 1.45
CA ARG A 297 23.91 7.65 0.13
C ARG A 297 22.68 8.07 -0.66
N VAL A 298 22.88 8.41 -1.92
CA VAL A 298 21.78 8.61 -2.85
C VAL A 298 21.59 7.32 -3.62
N LYS A 299 20.35 6.85 -3.69
CA LYS A 299 19.95 5.68 -4.45
C LYS A 299 18.61 5.97 -5.13
N PRO A 300 18.35 5.45 -6.33
CA PRO A 300 17.05 5.57 -6.99
C PRO A 300 15.97 4.75 -6.28
N PHE A 301 16.35 3.62 -5.67
CA PHE A 301 15.46 2.68 -5.01
C PHE A 301 16.02 2.23 -3.66
N ASP A 302 15.11 1.76 -2.80
CA ASP A 302 15.48 1.17 -1.50
C ASP A 302 16.09 -0.24 -1.66
N VAL A 303 15.89 -0.88 -2.82
CA VAL A 303 16.50 -2.16 -3.23
C VAL A 303 17.61 -1.94 -4.25
N ASP A 304 18.45 -2.96 -4.47
CA ASP A 304 19.47 -2.91 -5.52
C ASP A 304 18.84 -2.80 -6.92
N LEU A 305 19.53 -2.15 -7.85
CA LEU A 305 19.05 -1.99 -9.22
C LEU A 305 18.86 -3.32 -9.95
N ASN A 306 19.55 -4.40 -9.54
CA ASN A 306 19.32 -5.73 -10.10
C ASN A 306 17.88 -6.22 -9.89
N TRP A 307 17.25 -5.84 -8.78
CA TRP A 307 15.84 -6.15 -8.48
C TRP A 307 14.84 -5.29 -9.25
N MET A 308 15.31 -4.20 -9.84
CA MET A 308 14.46 -3.23 -10.52
C MET A 308 14.62 -3.29 -12.03
N GLY A 309 15.79 -3.66 -12.54
CA GLY A 309 16.14 -3.60 -13.97
C GLY A 309 16.29 -4.96 -14.65
N LYS A 310 17.26 -5.06 -15.57
CA LYS A 310 17.45 -6.19 -16.48
C LYS A 310 17.58 -7.56 -15.80
N PHE A 311 18.14 -7.60 -14.59
CA PHE A 311 18.39 -8.84 -13.86
C PHE A 311 17.26 -9.26 -12.92
N ARG A 312 16.13 -8.52 -12.91
CA ARG A 312 15.02 -8.76 -11.98
C ARG A 312 14.54 -10.22 -12.00
N ASN A 313 14.31 -10.77 -13.19
CA ASN A 313 13.81 -12.16 -13.30
C ASN A 313 14.81 -13.19 -12.75
N PHE A 314 16.11 -12.90 -12.79
CA PHE A 314 17.14 -13.77 -12.20
C PHE A 314 17.11 -13.70 -10.68
N GLU A 315 17.05 -12.49 -10.11
CA GLU A 315 16.94 -12.27 -8.66
C GLU A 315 15.64 -12.89 -8.11
N GLU A 316 14.51 -12.67 -8.79
CA GLU A 316 13.22 -13.27 -8.44
C GLU A 316 13.28 -14.80 -8.50
N ALA A 317 13.83 -15.39 -9.57
CA ALA A 317 13.96 -16.84 -9.67
C ALA A 317 14.84 -17.42 -8.56
N SER A 318 15.99 -16.77 -8.29
CA SER A 318 16.89 -17.15 -7.20
C SER A 318 16.16 -17.13 -5.85
N PHE A 319 15.44 -16.06 -5.56
CA PHE A 319 14.66 -15.90 -4.34
C PHE A 319 13.57 -16.96 -4.18
N TRP A 320 12.77 -17.21 -5.23
CA TRP A 320 11.71 -18.22 -5.17
C TRP A 320 12.23 -19.67 -5.16
N SER A 321 13.48 -19.87 -5.57
CA SER A 321 14.16 -21.17 -5.52
C SER A 321 15.00 -21.39 -4.26
N ALA A 322 15.13 -20.40 -3.39
CA ALA A 322 15.87 -20.55 -2.16
C ALA A 322 15.11 -21.47 -1.19
N ASP A 323 15.73 -22.60 -0.86
CA ASP A 323 15.16 -23.59 0.07
C ASP A 323 15.23 -23.14 1.55
N THR A 324 16.02 -22.10 1.87
CA THR A 324 16.18 -21.54 3.23
C THR A 324 16.38 -20.03 3.21
N ASP A 325 16.00 -19.35 4.30
CA ASP A 325 16.17 -17.91 4.51
C ASP A 325 17.65 -17.45 4.59
N GLU A 326 18.61 -18.38 4.62
CA GLU A 326 20.04 -18.08 4.79
C GLU A 326 20.75 -17.67 3.48
N ALA A 327 20.08 -17.77 2.34
CA ALA A 327 20.66 -17.52 1.01
C ALA A 327 20.26 -16.18 0.36
N SER A 328 19.56 -15.29 1.06
CA SER A 328 19.07 -14.00 0.52
C SER A 328 19.75 -12.77 1.09
#